data_AF-A0AAJ2AJJ0-F1
#
_entry.id   AF-A0AAJ2AJJ0-F1
#
_cell.length_a   1.000
_cell.length_b   1.000
_cell.length_c   1.000
_cell.angle_alpha   90.00
_cell.angle_beta   90.00
_cell.angle_gamma   90.00
#
_symmetry.space_group_name_H-M   'P 1'
#
loop_
_entity.id
_entity.type
_entity.pdbx_description
1 polymer ?
#
loop_
_entity_poly.entity_id
_entity_poly.type
_entity_poly.pdbx_seq_one_letter_code
_entity_poly.pdbx_strand_id
1 'polypeptide(L)'
;MLKEKQMNTRWMTSALAAAALALLAACGGGGGSGNGSSSPTSSGEGGASSPGGASAPSGASTPSTTTGTPTLAAATAVVDGTTIGASQWSDGSTSTGGTGQAVANLNCTVAGNKYSYSHLSIYQNGKQLSLPANVGYVKPTMAKQTGCVYPVHTVDASGKIRMDVTSNASYTLGQFFSVWGQPLSTTNVAGLAGNVTAWVNTGGTLTKYTGDLSSLVLPDKGEVTLVIGATPTQIATYTWTDPPPFTSTVTTLSYGGLVGNLYFTDGNTATGGTGAPVDGLICAAGMAETFHVHSHVAIFKDGQWLAFPKNVGILSSCNYETHTHDNTGIIHIETPNFKDFTLGQVFDVWGMPLSSTNVAGITGDIVVYINDNGDVRRYTGDPRNIPLTSLRDITFQIGKPLTTLPTYSWYEPQ
;
A
#
# COMPACT_ATOMS: atom_id res chain seq x y z
N MET A 1 12.55 -11.18 31.74
CA MET A 1 13.03 -12.44 32.34
C MET A 1 13.62 -13.29 31.23
N LEU A 2 14.93 -13.56 31.27
CA LEU A 2 15.55 -14.57 30.41
C LEU A 2 14.88 -15.93 30.65
N LYS A 3 14.56 -16.67 29.58
CA LYS A 3 14.54 -18.13 29.66
C LYS A 3 15.27 -18.76 28.49
N GLU A 4 16.10 -19.68 28.89
CA GLU A 4 17.21 -20.29 28.19
C GLU A 4 16.78 -21.33 27.16
N LYS A 5 17.67 -21.50 26.19
CA LYS A 5 17.82 -22.66 25.30
C LYS A 5 17.61 -23.99 26.04
N GLN A 6 16.73 -24.83 25.51
CA GLN A 6 16.92 -26.28 25.48
C GLN A 6 16.66 -26.80 24.06
N MET A 7 17.74 -26.94 23.30
CA MET A 7 17.81 -27.81 22.13
C MET A 7 17.79 -29.25 22.61
N ASN A 8 16.73 -30.00 22.27
CA ASN A 8 16.75 -31.46 22.33
C ASN A 8 16.65 -32.02 20.90
N THR A 9 17.78 -32.53 20.45
CA THR A 9 17.96 -33.27 19.19
C THR A 9 17.37 -34.68 19.35
N ARG A 10 16.28 -35.00 18.64
CA ARG A 10 15.86 -36.39 18.41
C ARG A 10 15.28 -36.58 17.00
N TRP A 11 16.16 -37.10 16.14
CA TRP A 11 15.98 -38.18 15.15
C TRP A 11 14.65 -38.33 14.38
N MET A 12 14.82 -38.28 13.06
CA MET A 12 13.93 -38.71 11.97
C MET A 12 13.16 -40.00 12.26
N THR A 13 11.87 -40.02 11.93
CA THR A 13 11.26 -41.13 11.19
C THR A 13 10.15 -40.60 10.29
N SER A 14 10.30 -40.88 9.00
CA SER A 14 9.35 -40.64 7.92
C SER A 14 8.23 -41.68 7.97
N ALA A 15 6.98 -41.28 7.76
CA ALA A 15 5.93 -42.19 7.34
C ALA A 15 5.00 -41.48 6.34
N LEU A 16 5.09 -41.92 5.08
CA LEU A 16 4.10 -41.66 4.05
C LEU A 16 2.78 -42.37 4.41
N ALA A 17 1.66 -41.71 4.20
CA ALA A 17 0.39 -42.38 3.94
C ALA A 17 -0.37 -41.60 2.86
N ALA A 18 -0.30 -42.10 1.63
CA ALA A 18 -1.19 -41.76 0.55
C ALA A 18 -2.48 -42.59 0.70
N ALA A 19 -3.64 -41.95 0.57
CA ALA A 19 -4.89 -42.65 0.31
C ALA A 19 -5.70 -41.83 -0.69
N ALA A 20 -5.77 -42.36 -1.91
CA ALA A 20 -6.73 -41.98 -2.92
C ALA A 20 -8.09 -42.61 -2.58
N LEU A 21 -9.20 -41.90 -2.84
CA LEU A 21 -10.48 -42.55 -3.12
C LEU A 21 -11.26 -41.73 -4.15
N ALA A 22 -11.70 -42.43 -5.19
CA ALA A 22 -12.42 -41.91 -6.33
C ALA A 22 -13.93 -42.15 -6.22
N LEU A 23 -14.67 -41.27 -6.90
CA LEU A 23 -15.95 -41.45 -7.61
C LEU A 23 -17.21 -41.92 -6.84
N LEU A 24 -18.26 -41.10 -6.94
CA LEU A 24 -19.58 -41.57 -7.38
C LEU A 24 -20.36 -40.42 -8.04
N ALA A 25 -20.76 -40.64 -9.28
CA ALA A 25 -21.74 -39.86 -10.01
C ALA A 25 -23.16 -40.33 -9.64
N ALA A 26 -24.13 -39.42 -9.63
CA ALA A 26 -25.53 -39.77 -9.79
C ALA A 26 -26.30 -38.64 -10.50
N CYS A 27 -27.09 -39.05 -11.50
CA CYS A 27 -27.96 -38.27 -12.36
C CYS A 27 -29.28 -37.86 -11.68
N GLY A 28 -29.94 -36.86 -12.26
CA GLY A 28 -31.38 -36.60 -12.19
C GLY A 28 -31.65 -35.09 -12.36
N GLY A 29 -32.36 -34.55 -13.35
CA GLY A 29 -33.27 -35.12 -14.34
C GLY A 29 -34.70 -34.54 -14.18
N GLY A 30 -35.12 -33.67 -15.11
CA GLY A 30 -36.51 -33.22 -15.34
C GLY A 30 -36.82 -31.80 -14.82
N GLY A 31 -37.48 -30.87 -15.53
CA GLY A 31 -38.20 -30.91 -16.80
C GLY A 31 -39.53 -30.11 -16.68
N GLY A 32 -39.85 -29.24 -17.66
CA GLY A 32 -41.21 -28.74 -17.94
C GLY A 32 -41.44 -27.24 -17.65
N SER A 33 -41.40 -26.33 -18.65
CA SER A 33 -42.49 -25.92 -19.59
C SER A 33 -43.48 -24.92 -18.97
N GLY A 34 -43.45 -23.63 -19.34
CA GLY A 34 -44.39 -23.00 -20.30
C GLY A 34 -45.58 -22.37 -19.55
N ASN A 35 -46.28 -21.30 -19.92
CA ASN A 35 -46.40 -20.41 -21.08
C ASN A 35 -47.33 -19.27 -20.61
N GLY A 36 -47.40 -18.11 -21.28
CA GLY A 36 -48.58 -17.24 -21.14
C GLY A 36 -48.35 -15.73 -21.20
N SER A 37 -48.20 -15.22 -22.43
CA SER A 37 -48.44 -13.83 -22.81
C SER A 37 -49.92 -13.45 -22.62
N SER A 38 -50.19 -12.19 -22.24
CA SER A 38 -51.26 -11.41 -22.87
C SER A 38 -51.12 -9.91 -22.56
N SER A 39 -51.10 -9.11 -23.63
CA SER A 39 -51.38 -7.68 -23.62
C SER A 39 -52.90 -7.43 -23.52
N PRO A 40 -53.32 -6.16 -23.36
CA PRO A 40 -54.00 -5.53 -24.50
C PRO A 40 -53.66 -4.05 -24.76
N THR A 41 -53.91 -3.67 -26.02
CA THR A 41 -54.09 -2.37 -26.70
C THR A 41 -55.34 -1.60 -26.22
N SER A 42 -55.68 -0.32 -26.48
CA SER A 42 -55.11 0.88 -27.16
C SER A 42 -56.08 2.10 -27.00
N SER A 43 -55.63 3.30 -27.43
CA SER A 43 -56.37 4.53 -27.84
C SER A 43 -56.95 5.47 -26.75
N GLY A 44 -56.89 6.82 -26.83
CA GLY A 44 -56.40 7.72 -27.88
C GLY A 44 -56.34 9.22 -27.47
N GLU A 45 -55.72 10.00 -28.38
CA GLU A 45 -55.84 11.43 -28.76
C GLU A 45 -55.68 12.60 -27.77
N GLY A 46 -54.84 13.58 -28.16
CA GLY A 46 -55.08 15.00 -27.91
C GLY A 46 -53.85 15.92 -27.78
N GLY A 47 -53.60 16.75 -28.81
CA GLY A 47 -53.10 18.13 -28.61
C GLY A 47 -51.63 18.44 -28.91
N ALA A 48 -51.39 19.11 -30.03
CA ALA A 48 -50.10 19.67 -30.45
C ALA A 48 -49.83 21.08 -29.87
N SER A 49 -48.55 21.42 -29.67
CA SER A 49 -48.00 22.76 -29.97
C SER A 49 -46.48 22.82 -29.72
N SER A 50 -45.70 23.11 -30.77
CA SER A 50 -44.35 23.72 -30.67
C SER A 50 -44.49 25.25 -30.60
N PRO A 51 -43.54 25.97 -29.96
CA PRO A 51 -42.39 26.55 -30.69
C PRO A 51 -41.11 26.47 -29.83
N GLY A 52 -39.89 26.78 -30.24
CA GLY A 52 -39.31 27.41 -31.42
C GLY A 52 -37.78 27.34 -31.24
N GLY A 53 -37.05 27.38 -32.36
CA GLY A 53 -35.62 27.07 -32.41
C GLY A 53 -34.72 27.98 -31.60
N ALA A 54 -33.68 27.38 -31.02
CA ALA A 54 -32.45 28.05 -30.63
C ALA A 54 -31.29 27.46 -31.44
N SER A 55 -30.56 28.34 -32.09
CA SER A 55 -29.48 28.10 -33.03
C SER A 55 -28.35 27.27 -32.42
N ALA A 56 -27.86 26.28 -33.19
CA ALA A 56 -26.65 25.55 -32.88
C ALA A 56 -25.42 26.47 -32.91
N PRO A 57 -24.52 26.42 -31.92
CA PRO A 57 -23.20 27.00 -32.08
C PRO A 57 -22.41 26.15 -33.07
N SER A 58 -22.25 26.68 -34.29
CA SER A 58 -21.28 26.21 -35.27
C SER A 58 -19.87 26.48 -34.72
N GLY A 59 -19.17 25.41 -34.34
CA GLY A 59 -17.79 25.54 -33.88
C GLY A 59 -17.24 24.33 -33.15
N ALA A 60 -17.70 23.11 -33.47
CA ALA A 60 -16.94 21.92 -33.11
C ALA A 60 -15.78 21.81 -34.09
N SER A 61 -14.66 22.46 -33.77
CA SER A 61 -13.38 22.12 -34.36
C SER A 61 -13.12 20.65 -34.07
N THR A 62 -13.15 19.84 -35.11
CA THR A 62 -12.54 18.52 -35.17
C THR A 62 -11.18 18.58 -34.44
N PRO A 63 -10.83 17.66 -33.53
CA PRO A 63 -9.49 17.62 -32.98
C PRO A 63 -8.53 17.46 -34.14
N SER A 64 -7.83 18.53 -34.47
CA SER A 64 -6.75 18.49 -35.45
C SER A 64 -5.71 17.55 -34.88
N THR A 65 -5.44 16.44 -35.57
CA THR A 65 -4.31 15.56 -35.25
C THR A 65 -3.04 16.36 -35.54
N THR A 66 -2.57 17.12 -34.56
CA THR A 66 -1.29 17.83 -34.65
C THR A 66 -0.19 16.77 -34.63
N THR A 67 0.50 16.63 -35.76
CA THR A 67 1.73 15.84 -35.98
C THR A 67 2.95 16.42 -35.24
N GLY A 68 2.73 17.20 -34.18
CA GLY A 68 3.78 17.83 -33.38
C GLY A 68 4.17 17.01 -32.16
N THR A 69 5.40 17.19 -31.70
CA THR A 69 5.86 16.73 -30.38
C THR A 69 4.95 17.34 -29.30
N PRO A 70 4.37 16.54 -28.39
CA PRO A 70 3.57 17.06 -27.29
C PRO A 70 4.41 17.94 -26.38
N THR A 71 3.78 18.90 -25.72
CA THR A 71 4.43 19.73 -24.68
C THR A 71 4.13 19.18 -23.29
N LEU A 72 4.87 19.62 -22.27
CA LEU A 72 4.48 19.35 -20.88
C LEU A 72 3.26 20.20 -20.49
N ALA A 73 2.36 19.61 -19.72
CA ALA A 73 1.27 20.33 -19.05
C ALA A 73 1.81 21.12 -17.84
N ALA A 74 0.91 21.84 -17.15
CA ALA A 74 1.25 22.41 -15.85
C ALA A 74 1.49 21.29 -14.82
N ALA A 75 2.52 21.48 -13.97
CA ALA A 75 2.89 20.47 -13.00
C ALA A 75 1.81 20.29 -11.92
N THR A 76 1.45 19.03 -11.64
CA THR A 76 0.52 18.66 -10.56
C THR A 76 1.26 17.95 -9.43
N ALA A 77 0.92 18.18 -8.18
CA ALA A 77 1.58 17.48 -7.07
C ALA A 77 1.23 15.98 -7.07
N VAL A 78 2.25 15.11 -6.94
CA VAL A 78 2.05 13.67 -6.68
C VAL A 78 2.09 13.46 -5.18
N VAL A 79 0.91 13.35 -4.59
CA VAL A 79 0.71 13.15 -3.15
C VAL A 79 0.52 11.67 -2.86
N ASP A 80 1.26 11.12 -1.90
CA ASP A 80 1.12 9.73 -1.48
C ASP A 80 -0.32 9.41 -1.00
N GLY A 81 -0.79 8.22 -1.32
CA GLY A 81 -2.14 7.73 -1.02
C GLY A 81 -3.24 8.31 -1.92
N THR A 82 -2.90 9.07 -2.97
CA THR A 82 -3.87 9.54 -3.97
C THR A 82 -4.01 8.59 -5.15
N THR A 83 -5.04 8.82 -5.96
CA THR A 83 -5.23 8.15 -7.24
C THR A 83 -5.11 9.18 -8.36
N ILE A 84 -4.28 8.90 -9.36
CA ILE A 84 -4.15 9.75 -10.56
C ILE A 84 -4.61 8.95 -11.77
N GLY A 85 -5.67 9.43 -12.43
CA GLY A 85 -6.32 8.74 -13.56
C GLY A 85 -7.48 7.85 -13.12
N ALA A 86 -8.11 7.18 -14.09
CA ALA A 86 -9.23 6.29 -13.83
C ALA A 86 -8.77 4.86 -13.52
N SER A 87 -9.39 4.23 -12.52
CA SER A 87 -9.14 2.83 -12.19
C SER A 87 -9.42 1.91 -13.37
N GLN A 88 -8.49 0.99 -13.61
CA GLN A 88 -8.54 0.03 -14.72
C GLN A 88 -8.15 -1.39 -14.29
N TRP A 89 -7.21 -1.54 -13.36
CA TRP A 89 -6.69 -2.82 -12.89
C TRP A 89 -6.94 -2.99 -11.39
N SER A 90 -6.99 -4.25 -10.94
CA SER A 90 -7.01 -4.57 -9.51
C SER A 90 -5.65 -4.30 -8.87
N ASP A 91 -5.66 -3.93 -7.60
CA ASP A 91 -4.45 -3.77 -6.79
C ASP A 91 -3.63 -5.07 -6.70
N GLY A 92 -2.32 -4.92 -6.55
CA GLY A 92 -1.37 -6.01 -6.43
C GLY A 92 -0.78 -6.50 -7.75
N SER A 93 0.23 -7.36 -7.63
CA SER A 93 0.72 -8.16 -8.75
C SER A 93 -0.34 -9.17 -9.18
N THR A 94 -0.42 -9.44 -10.48
CA THR A 94 -1.24 -10.56 -11.00
C THR A 94 -0.62 -11.92 -10.65
N SER A 95 -1.35 -13.01 -10.88
CA SER A 95 -0.86 -14.38 -10.64
C SER A 95 0.35 -14.78 -11.48
N THR A 96 0.61 -14.08 -12.59
CA THR A 96 1.80 -14.25 -13.44
C THR A 96 2.93 -13.29 -13.09
N GLY A 97 2.69 -12.36 -12.18
CA GLY A 97 3.66 -11.39 -11.69
C GLY A 97 4.41 -11.88 -10.47
N GLY A 98 5.02 -10.96 -9.74
CA GLY A 98 5.77 -11.20 -8.52
C GLY A 98 4.86 -11.54 -7.35
N THR A 99 4.84 -12.81 -6.96
CA THR A 99 4.08 -13.35 -5.82
C THR A 99 5.00 -13.90 -4.71
N GLY A 100 6.29 -13.56 -4.75
CA GLY A 100 7.31 -13.96 -3.78
C GLY A 100 8.49 -14.72 -4.38
N GLN A 101 8.37 -15.19 -5.63
CA GLN A 101 9.42 -15.86 -6.41
C GLN A 101 10.37 -14.86 -7.09
N ALA A 102 11.51 -15.30 -7.62
CA ALA A 102 12.35 -14.44 -8.45
C ALA A 102 11.65 -14.09 -9.78
N VAL A 103 11.68 -12.82 -10.19
CA VAL A 103 11.06 -12.32 -11.44
C VAL A 103 12.01 -11.32 -12.10
N ALA A 104 12.35 -11.53 -13.38
CA ALA A 104 13.22 -10.63 -14.14
C ALA A 104 14.53 -10.24 -13.41
N ASN A 105 15.16 -11.24 -12.76
CA ASN A 105 16.35 -11.10 -11.90
C ASN A 105 16.15 -10.26 -10.63
N LEU A 106 14.90 -10.01 -10.24
CA LEU A 106 14.54 -9.36 -9.00
C LEU A 106 14.04 -10.39 -7.99
N ASN A 107 14.51 -10.26 -6.75
CA ASN A 107 14.08 -11.08 -5.64
C ASN A 107 13.09 -10.30 -4.77
N CYS A 108 12.14 -11.02 -4.16
CA CYS A 108 11.23 -10.45 -3.18
C CYS A 108 11.83 -10.63 -1.77
N THR A 109 12.36 -9.56 -1.22
CA THR A 109 13.10 -9.55 0.05
C THR A 109 12.44 -8.61 1.06
N VAL A 110 13.01 -8.50 2.26
CA VAL A 110 12.73 -7.35 3.12
C VAL A 110 13.07 -6.05 2.37
N ALA A 111 12.34 -4.97 2.68
CA ALA A 111 12.55 -3.67 2.05
C ALA A 111 13.98 -3.19 2.26
N GLY A 112 14.57 -2.54 1.25
CA GLY A 112 15.88 -1.89 1.36
C GLY A 112 15.82 -0.64 2.25
N ASN A 113 16.95 0.06 2.37
CA ASN A 113 17.08 1.23 3.24
C ASN A 113 17.24 2.58 2.55
N LYS A 114 17.22 2.58 1.22
CA LYS A 114 17.30 3.80 0.42
C LYS A 114 16.43 3.65 -0.81
N TYR A 115 15.54 4.63 -1.03
CA TYR A 115 14.63 4.62 -2.15
C TYR A 115 14.78 5.86 -3.05
N SER A 116 14.54 5.63 -4.33
CA SER A 116 14.28 6.63 -5.37
C SER A 116 12.90 6.38 -5.96
N TYR A 117 12.40 7.31 -6.77
CA TYR A 117 11.06 7.25 -7.35
C TYR A 117 11.11 7.59 -8.83
N SER A 118 10.25 6.92 -9.60
CA SER A 118 9.91 7.29 -10.97
C SER A 118 8.41 7.33 -11.11
N HIS A 119 7.87 8.15 -12.00
CA HIS A 119 6.43 8.21 -12.24
C HIS A 119 6.08 7.47 -13.53
N LEU A 120 5.04 6.63 -13.52
CA LEU A 120 4.46 6.06 -14.74
C LEU A 120 3.04 6.61 -14.96
N SER A 121 2.82 7.22 -16.13
CA SER A 121 1.48 7.54 -16.61
C SER A 121 1.11 6.62 -17.78
N ILE A 122 -0.11 6.07 -17.78
CA ILE A 122 -0.65 5.31 -18.91
C ILE A 122 -1.87 6.04 -19.44
N TYR A 123 -1.86 6.36 -20.72
CA TYR A 123 -2.99 6.97 -21.43
C TYR A 123 -3.55 6.01 -22.46
N GLN A 124 -4.87 5.88 -22.51
CA GLN A 124 -5.57 5.22 -23.60
C GLN A 124 -6.53 6.21 -24.23
N ASN A 125 -6.33 6.53 -25.51
CA ASN A 125 -7.19 7.47 -26.25
C ASN A 125 -7.39 8.82 -25.52
N GLY A 126 -6.31 9.37 -24.95
CA GLY A 126 -6.33 10.65 -24.21
C GLY A 126 -6.82 10.57 -22.77
N LYS A 127 -7.35 9.42 -22.30
CA LYS A 127 -7.75 9.21 -20.91
C LYS A 127 -6.60 8.63 -20.10
N GLN A 128 -6.20 9.29 -19.02
CA GLN A 128 -5.23 8.74 -18.06
C GLN A 128 -5.86 7.64 -17.22
N LEU A 129 -5.13 6.54 -17.06
CA LEU A 129 -5.48 5.39 -16.23
C LEU A 129 -4.56 5.35 -15.01
N SER A 130 -5.12 4.97 -13.86
CA SER A 130 -4.34 4.84 -12.65
C SER A 130 -3.57 3.52 -12.65
N LEU A 131 -2.33 3.55 -12.18
CA LEU A 131 -1.63 2.32 -11.81
C LEU A 131 -2.33 1.67 -10.61
N PRO A 132 -2.32 0.33 -10.48
CA PRO A 132 -2.79 -0.33 -9.28
C PRO A 132 -1.86 -0.05 -8.09
N ALA A 133 -2.44 0.00 -6.89
CA ALA A 133 -1.67 0.03 -5.66
C ALA A 133 -1.03 -1.33 -5.40
N ASN A 134 0.00 -1.38 -4.54
CA ASN A 134 0.60 -2.61 -4.02
C ASN A 134 1.19 -3.59 -5.06
N VAL A 135 1.48 -3.16 -6.28
CA VAL A 135 2.22 -4.00 -7.25
C VAL A 135 3.60 -4.29 -6.68
N GLY A 136 4.01 -5.55 -6.67
CA GLY A 136 5.30 -5.95 -6.11
C GLY A 136 5.33 -6.04 -4.57
N TYR A 137 4.20 -5.88 -3.90
CA TYR A 137 4.08 -6.13 -2.46
C TYR A 137 3.50 -7.54 -2.21
N VAL A 138 4.14 -8.30 -1.32
CA VAL A 138 3.69 -9.63 -0.89
C VAL A 138 3.43 -9.60 0.62
N LYS A 139 2.17 -9.83 0.98
CA LYS A 139 1.70 -9.79 2.37
C LYS A 139 2.42 -10.82 3.26
N PRO A 140 2.56 -10.52 4.56
CA PRO A 140 2.96 -11.50 5.56
C PRO A 140 2.11 -12.78 5.56
N THR A 141 2.74 -13.87 5.96
CA THR A 141 2.09 -15.17 6.24
C THR A 141 2.75 -15.80 7.47
N MET A 142 2.16 -16.86 8.02
CA MET A 142 2.80 -17.64 9.09
C MET A 142 4.20 -18.14 8.72
N ALA A 143 4.41 -18.52 7.45
CA ALA A 143 5.69 -19.03 6.96
C ALA A 143 6.71 -17.92 6.64
N LYS A 144 6.24 -16.70 6.36
CA LYS A 144 7.06 -15.53 6.04
C LYS A 144 6.46 -14.30 6.71
N GLN A 145 6.77 -14.11 7.98
CA GLN A 145 6.08 -13.15 8.85
C GLN A 145 6.38 -11.68 8.52
N THR A 146 7.49 -11.42 7.85
CA THR A 146 7.85 -10.09 7.34
C THR A 146 7.17 -9.74 6.01
N GLY A 147 6.54 -10.72 5.34
CA GLY A 147 6.17 -10.57 3.93
C GLY A 147 7.39 -10.37 3.05
N CYS A 148 7.24 -9.72 1.91
CA CYS A 148 8.36 -9.17 1.15
C CYS A 148 7.90 -8.12 0.14
N VAL A 149 8.86 -7.39 -0.40
CA VAL A 149 8.64 -6.41 -1.47
C VAL A 149 9.69 -6.62 -2.56
N TYR A 150 9.28 -6.44 -3.81
CA TYR A 150 10.21 -6.34 -4.93
C TYR A 150 10.83 -4.94 -4.95
N PRO A 151 12.07 -4.79 -5.41
CA PRO A 151 12.75 -3.49 -5.39
C PRO A 151 12.15 -2.46 -6.36
N VAL A 152 11.23 -2.87 -7.25
CA VAL A 152 10.35 -1.97 -7.98
C VAL A 152 8.91 -2.28 -7.68
N HIS A 153 8.19 -1.33 -7.10
CA HIS A 153 6.84 -1.55 -6.61
C HIS A 153 6.00 -0.27 -6.59
N THR A 154 4.69 -0.43 -6.47
CA THR A 154 3.77 0.66 -6.12
C THR A 154 3.23 0.43 -4.72
N VAL A 155 2.83 1.53 -4.07
CA VAL A 155 2.13 1.48 -2.78
C VAL A 155 0.71 2.01 -2.89
N ASP A 156 0.49 2.94 -3.81
CA ASP A 156 -0.80 3.56 -4.07
C ASP A 156 -1.04 3.68 -5.59
N ALA A 157 -2.17 4.28 -5.96
CA ALA A 157 -2.59 4.46 -7.34
C ALA A 157 -2.16 5.82 -7.94
N SER A 158 -1.15 6.47 -7.36
CA SER A 158 -0.66 7.77 -7.84
C SER A 158 0.16 7.67 -9.12
N GLY A 159 0.67 6.48 -9.47
CA GLY A 159 1.64 6.30 -10.55
C GLY A 159 3.10 6.38 -10.09
N LYS A 160 3.36 6.66 -8.81
CA LYS A 160 4.71 6.62 -8.22
C LYS A 160 5.21 5.18 -8.09
N ILE A 161 6.21 4.83 -8.90
CA ILE A 161 6.99 3.60 -8.77
C ILE A 161 8.15 3.88 -7.82
N ARG A 162 8.23 3.06 -6.77
CA ARG A 162 9.30 3.08 -5.78
C ARG A 162 10.43 2.16 -6.23
N MET A 163 11.67 2.60 -6.04
CA MET A 163 12.87 1.91 -6.50
C MET A 163 13.88 1.79 -5.35
N ASP A 164 14.20 0.57 -4.93
CA ASP A 164 15.22 0.31 -3.92
C ASP A 164 16.62 0.57 -4.48
N VAL A 165 17.22 1.69 -4.12
CA VAL A 165 18.55 2.11 -4.58
C VAL A 165 19.62 1.91 -3.51
N THR A 166 19.38 1.02 -2.54
CA THR A 166 20.35 0.68 -1.47
C THR A 166 21.71 0.29 -2.06
N SER A 167 21.72 -0.48 -3.13
CA SER A 167 22.93 -0.93 -3.84
C SER A 167 23.35 -0.01 -5.00
N ASN A 168 22.74 1.17 -5.14
CA ASN A 168 22.80 2.03 -6.33
C ASN A 168 22.36 1.31 -7.63
N ALA A 169 21.49 0.30 -7.51
CA ALA A 169 20.90 -0.37 -8.66
C ALA A 169 19.98 0.57 -9.45
N SER A 170 19.83 0.27 -10.73
CA SER A 170 18.81 0.86 -11.60
C SER A 170 17.84 -0.22 -12.06
N TYR A 171 16.62 0.21 -12.39
CA TYR A 171 15.54 -0.71 -12.77
C TYR A 171 14.89 -0.30 -14.07
N THR A 172 14.35 -1.27 -14.81
CA THR A 172 13.67 -0.99 -16.07
C THR A 172 12.15 -1.06 -15.95
N LEU A 173 11.48 -0.40 -16.88
CA LEU A 173 10.03 -0.50 -17.07
C LEU A 173 9.61 -1.96 -17.29
N GLY A 174 10.39 -2.73 -18.06
CA GLY A 174 10.14 -4.16 -18.26
C GLY A 174 10.20 -4.98 -16.97
N GLN A 175 11.12 -4.66 -16.05
CA GLN A 175 11.17 -5.30 -14.74
C GLN A 175 9.93 -4.98 -13.91
N PHE A 176 9.48 -3.71 -13.89
CA PHE A 176 8.23 -3.35 -13.20
C PHE A 176 7.02 -4.08 -13.78
N PHE A 177 6.86 -4.13 -15.11
CA PHE A 177 5.76 -4.87 -15.75
C PHE A 177 5.85 -6.38 -15.53
N SER A 178 7.06 -6.95 -15.44
CA SER A 178 7.25 -8.36 -15.07
C SER A 178 6.82 -8.63 -13.63
N VAL A 179 7.18 -7.75 -12.69
CA VAL A 179 6.71 -7.83 -11.30
C VAL A 179 5.19 -7.64 -11.21
N TRP A 180 4.61 -6.76 -12.01
CA TRP A 180 3.15 -6.63 -12.12
C TRP A 180 2.50 -7.87 -12.75
N GLY A 181 3.23 -8.59 -13.60
CA GLY A 181 2.74 -9.73 -14.38
C GLY A 181 1.85 -9.31 -15.55
N GLN A 182 2.13 -8.14 -16.10
CA GLN A 182 1.37 -7.54 -17.19
C GLN A 182 2.25 -7.43 -18.45
N PRO A 183 1.69 -7.64 -19.66
CA PRO A 183 2.45 -7.50 -20.90
C PRO A 183 2.88 -6.05 -21.16
N LEU A 184 4.05 -5.89 -21.76
CA LEU A 184 4.59 -4.62 -22.25
C LEU A 184 5.20 -4.81 -23.62
N SER A 185 4.68 -4.10 -24.63
CA SER A 185 5.22 -4.08 -25.98
C SER A 185 4.82 -2.78 -26.69
N THR A 186 5.28 -2.60 -27.92
CA THR A 186 4.86 -1.47 -28.78
C THR A 186 3.41 -1.56 -29.24
N THR A 187 2.71 -2.66 -28.93
CA THR A 187 1.30 -2.90 -29.31
C THR A 187 0.40 -3.27 -28.13
N ASN A 188 0.94 -3.36 -26.91
CA ASN A 188 0.20 -3.74 -25.73
C ASN A 188 0.80 -3.15 -24.45
N VAL A 189 -0.05 -2.58 -23.58
CA VAL A 189 0.33 -2.21 -22.21
C VAL A 189 -0.70 -2.78 -21.25
N ALA A 190 -0.29 -3.74 -20.42
CA ALA A 190 -1.14 -4.35 -19.39
C ALA A 190 -2.52 -4.83 -19.88
N GLY A 191 -2.52 -5.49 -21.03
CA GLY A 191 -3.73 -6.05 -21.65
C GLY A 191 -4.46 -5.08 -22.58
N LEU A 192 -4.10 -3.80 -22.57
CA LEU A 192 -4.67 -2.80 -23.48
C LEU A 192 -3.94 -2.83 -24.82
N ALA A 193 -4.63 -3.26 -25.87
CA ALA A 193 -4.07 -3.35 -27.22
C ALA A 193 -4.15 -2.01 -27.98
N GLY A 194 -3.12 -1.71 -28.76
CA GLY A 194 -3.04 -0.53 -29.61
C GLY A 194 -1.60 -0.07 -29.82
N ASN A 195 -1.35 0.79 -30.81
CA ASN A 195 -0.01 1.34 -31.03
C ASN A 195 0.44 2.16 -29.81
N VAL A 196 1.59 1.81 -29.25
CA VAL A 196 2.15 2.42 -28.03
C VAL A 196 3.26 3.40 -28.41
N THR A 197 3.15 4.63 -27.92
CA THR A 197 4.26 5.58 -27.93
C THR A 197 4.70 5.87 -26.50
N ALA A 198 6.00 6.02 -26.29
CA ALA A 198 6.58 6.31 -24.99
C ALA A 198 7.30 7.66 -24.99
N TRP A 199 7.13 8.38 -23.89
CA TRP A 199 7.73 9.68 -23.66
C TRP A 199 8.40 9.69 -22.28
N VAL A 200 9.59 10.29 -22.21
CA VAL A 200 10.37 10.39 -20.97
C VAL A 200 10.60 11.86 -20.66
N ASN A 201 10.19 12.29 -19.47
CA ASN A 201 10.48 13.61 -18.93
C ASN A 201 11.51 13.50 -17.81
N THR A 202 12.67 14.13 -18.00
CA THR A 202 13.71 14.22 -16.98
C THR A 202 14.03 15.69 -16.74
N GLY A 203 13.70 16.18 -15.54
CA GLY A 203 13.96 17.57 -15.16
C GLY A 203 13.31 18.63 -16.08
N GLY A 204 12.16 18.31 -16.66
CA GLY A 204 11.44 19.19 -17.61
C GLY A 204 11.83 19.00 -19.08
N THR A 205 12.79 18.12 -19.38
CA THR A 205 13.16 17.78 -20.75
C THR A 205 12.37 16.58 -21.24
N LEU A 206 11.38 16.81 -22.09
CA LEU A 206 10.53 15.77 -22.66
C LEU A 206 11.13 15.21 -23.96
N THR A 207 11.30 13.89 -24.02
CA THR A 207 11.87 13.18 -25.17
C THR A 207 11.00 12.00 -25.56
N LYS A 208 10.88 11.73 -26.87
CA LYS A 208 10.24 10.51 -27.36
C LYS A 208 11.21 9.35 -27.21
N TYR A 209 10.78 8.27 -26.57
CA TYR A 209 11.56 7.05 -26.48
C TYR A 209 11.28 6.14 -27.68
N THR A 210 12.33 5.66 -28.34
CA THR A 210 12.26 4.84 -29.56
C THR A 210 12.90 3.46 -29.41
N GLY A 211 13.44 3.15 -28.23
CA GLY A 211 14.02 1.84 -27.93
C GLY A 211 12.98 0.78 -27.59
N ASP A 212 13.45 -0.39 -27.17
CA ASP A 212 12.60 -1.43 -26.58
C ASP A 212 12.06 -0.95 -25.22
N LEU A 213 10.74 -0.92 -25.07
CA LEU A 213 10.07 -0.48 -23.85
C LEU A 213 10.50 -1.29 -22.63
N SER A 214 10.80 -2.59 -22.79
CA SER A 214 11.23 -3.44 -21.67
C SER A 214 12.62 -3.06 -21.15
N SER A 215 13.43 -2.45 -22.00
CA SER A 215 14.79 -1.99 -21.71
C SER A 215 14.85 -0.53 -21.26
N LEU A 216 13.72 0.19 -21.21
CA LEU A 216 13.66 1.57 -20.74
C LEU A 216 14.00 1.62 -19.25
N VAL A 217 15.14 2.23 -18.90
CA VAL A 217 15.54 2.47 -17.50
C VAL A 217 14.63 3.54 -16.89
N LEU A 218 14.00 3.22 -15.77
CA LEU A 218 13.17 4.16 -15.03
C LEU A 218 14.04 5.33 -14.54
N PRO A 219 13.76 6.58 -14.95
CA PRO A 219 14.57 7.73 -14.55
C PRO A 219 14.33 8.09 -13.08
N ASP A 220 15.42 8.34 -12.34
CA ASP A 220 15.39 8.89 -10.99
C ASP A 220 14.70 10.26 -10.97
N LYS A 221 13.63 10.37 -10.19
CA LYS A 221 12.73 11.53 -10.11
C LYS A 221 12.21 12.02 -11.47
N GLY A 222 12.24 11.15 -12.47
CA GLY A 222 11.71 11.40 -13.80
C GLY A 222 10.36 10.72 -14.02
N GLU A 223 9.83 10.89 -15.23
CA GLU A 223 8.50 10.44 -15.58
C GLU A 223 8.54 9.68 -16.90
N VAL A 224 7.83 8.56 -16.95
CA VAL A 224 7.57 7.77 -18.15
C VAL A 224 6.08 7.88 -18.46
N THR A 225 5.75 8.22 -19.69
CA THR A 225 4.35 8.24 -20.16
C THR A 225 4.20 7.29 -21.33
N LEU A 226 3.34 6.29 -21.16
CA LEU A 226 2.91 5.36 -22.21
C LEU A 226 1.57 5.82 -22.76
N VAL A 227 1.48 5.97 -24.08
CA VAL A 227 0.25 6.38 -24.76
C VAL A 227 -0.16 5.32 -25.76
N ILE A 228 -1.38 4.82 -25.61
CA ILE A 228 -2.03 3.84 -26.48
C ILE A 228 -3.01 4.60 -27.38
N GLY A 229 -2.74 4.59 -28.67
CA GLY A 229 -3.53 5.33 -29.67
C GLY A 229 -3.00 6.76 -29.90
N ALA A 230 -3.91 7.73 -29.96
CA ALA A 230 -3.56 9.11 -30.29
C ALA A 230 -2.74 9.78 -29.18
N THR A 231 -1.60 10.38 -29.55
CA THR A 231 -0.77 11.18 -28.64
C THR A 231 -1.55 12.42 -28.19
N PRO A 232 -1.68 12.68 -26.87
CA PRO A 232 -2.29 13.92 -26.39
C PRO A 232 -1.42 15.12 -26.77
N THR A 233 -2.02 16.31 -26.90
CA THR A 233 -1.27 17.55 -27.19
C THR A 233 -0.34 17.95 -26.05
N GLN A 234 -0.69 17.56 -24.82
CA GLN A 234 0.12 17.77 -23.63
C GLN A 234 0.30 16.47 -22.84
N ILE A 235 1.48 16.31 -22.24
CA ILE A 235 1.80 15.22 -21.32
C ILE A 235 1.83 15.77 -19.90
N ALA A 236 1.14 15.09 -18.98
CA ALA A 236 1.18 15.45 -17.57
C ALA A 236 2.60 15.40 -17.02
N THR A 237 2.92 16.37 -16.17
CA THR A 237 4.15 16.41 -15.37
C THR A 237 3.82 16.70 -13.93
N TYR A 238 4.72 16.36 -13.02
CA TYR A 238 4.45 16.31 -11.61
C TYR A 238 5.49 17.00 -10.75
N THR A 239 5.02 17.49 -9.60
CA THR A 239 5.90 17.97 -8.52
C THR A 239 5.92 16.91 -7.42
N TRP A 240 7.11 16.44 -7.06
CA TRP A 240 7.30 15.46 -6.00
C TRP A 240 7.08 16.09 -4.62
N THR A 241 6.17 15.53 -3.83
CA THR A 241 6.02 15.87 -2.41
C THR A 241 6.65 14.77 -1.57
N ASP A 242 7.97 14.84 -1.39
CA ASP A 242 8.71 13.87 -0.58
C ASP A 242 8.48 14.15 0.93
N PRO A 243 8.38 13.11 1.78
CA PRO A 243 8.43 13.27 3.23
C PRO A 243 9.72 13.97 3.70
N PRO A 244 9.75 14.53 4.93
CA PRO A 244 10.97 15.07 5.49
C PRO A 244 12.10 14.01 5.49
N PRO A 245 13.36 14.40 5.26
CA PRO A 245 14.47 13.47 5.26
C PRO A 245 14.68 12.85 6.64
N PHE A 246 15.28 11.67 6.70
CA PHE A 246 15.69 11.07 7.96
C PHE A 246 16.80 11.87 8.65
N THR A 247 16.75 11.93 9.97
CA THR A 247 17.87 12.42 10.79
C THR A 247 19.04 11.43 10.75
N SER A 248 20.27 11.93 10.85
CA SER A 248 21.46 11.10 11.02
C SER A 248 21.60 10.54 12.43
N THR A 249 20.88 11.09 13.41
CA THR A 249 20.88 10.60 14.78
C THR A 249 19.99 9.37 14.92
N VAL A 250 20.61 8.21 15.11
CA VAL A 250 19.89 6.95 15.34
C VAL A 250 19.42 6.89 16.79
N THR A 251 18.12 6.66 16.98
CA THR A 251 17.51 6.41 18.29
C THR A 251 17.47 4.90 18.53
N THR A 252 18.13 4.43 19.58
CA THR A 252 18.10 3.02 19.95
C THR A 252 16.82 2.69 20.69
N LEU A 253 16.01 1.78 20.14
CA LEU A 253 14.87 1.18 20.83
C LEU A 253 15.40 -0.01 21.62
N SER A 254 15.40 0.09 22.95
CA SER A 254 15.89 -0.97 23.85
C SER A 254 14.76 -1.49 24.71
N TYR A 255 14.67 -2.81 24.89
CA TYR A 255 13.68 -3.41 25.78
C TYR A 255 13.77 -2.85 27.19
N GLY A 256 12.63 -2.44 27.75
CA GLY A 256 12.54 -1.74 29.04
C GLY A 256 12.93 -0.26 28.98
N GLY A 257 13.10 0.29 27.77
CA GLY A 257 13.53 1.67 27.54
C GLY A 257 12.41 2.70 27.61
N LEU A 258 12.84 3.96 27.48
CA LEU A 258 11.98 5.14 27.37
C LEU A 258 12.50 5.99 26.22
N VAL A 259 11.62 6.36 25.29
CA VAL A 259 11.93 7.28 24.20
C VAL A 259 10.92 8.42 24.20
N GLY A 260 11.43 9.65 24.29
CA GLY A 260 10.60 10.85 24.44
C GLY A 260 10.21 11.15 25.89
N ASN A 261 9.26 12.06 26.06
CA ASN A 261 8.78 12.54 27.36
C ASN A 261 7.54 11.74 27.77
N LEU A 262 7.49 11.31 29.04
CA LEU A 262 6.28 10.72 29.62
C LEU A 262 5.13 11.73 29.54
N TYR A 263 4.00 11.28 29.02
CA TYR A 263 2.82 12.11 28.79
C TYR A 263 1.53 11.33 29.08
N PHE A 264 1.43 10.12 28.55
CA PHE A 264 0.32 9.22 28.80
C PHE A 264 0.53 8.39 30.07
N THR A 265 -0.56 8.03 30.74
CA THR A 265 -0.52 7.03 31.81
C THR A 265 -0.27 5.64 31.25
N ASP A 266 0.58 4.86 31.91
CA ASP A 266 0.88 3.49 31.53
C ASP A 266 -0.35 2.57 31.70
N GLY A 267 -0.45 1.58 30.81
CA GLY A 267 -1.55 0.62 30.76
C GLY A 267 -2.75 1.08 29.95
N ASN A 268 -3.79 0.23 29.95
CA ASN A 268 -5.07 0.55 29.33
C ASN A 268 -5.81 1.63 30.13
N THR A 269 -6.58 2.47 29.46
CA THR A 269 -7.52 3.38 30.12
C THR A 269 -8.75 2.63 30.63
N ALA A 270 -9.63 3.33 31.37
CA ALA A 270 -10.88 2.77 31.87
C ALA A 270 -11.84 2.29 30.74
N THR A 271 -11.68 2.78 29.52
CA THR A 271 -12.46 2.38 28.34
C THR A 271 -11.73 1.39 27.44
N GLY A 272 -10.52 0.98 27.81
CA GLY A 272 -9.72 0.02 27.07
C GLY A 272 -10.04 -1.43 27.42
N GLY A 273 -9.15 -2.32 26.99
CA GLY A 273 -9.31 -3.76 27.18
C GLY A 273 -9.20 -4.20 28.64
N THR A 274 -10.14 -5.03 29.09
CA THR A 274 -10.22 -5.56 30.47
C THR A 274 -10.14 -7.09 30.56
N GLY A 275 -9.81 -7.75 29.45
CA GLY A 275 -9.59 -9.21 29.34
C GLY A 275 -10.58 -9.90 28.40
N ALA A 276 -11.68 -9.21 28.07
CA ALA A 276 -12.59 -9.63 27.00
C ALA A 276 -12.02 -9.29 25.62
N PRO A 277 -12.47 -9.95 24.53
CA PRO A 277 -12.02 -9.60 23.19
C PRO A 277 -12.33 -8.15 22.82
N VAL A 278 -11.39 -7.48 22.14
CA VAL A 278 -11.51 -6.09 21.66
C VAL A 278 -11.13 -6.03 20.19
N ASP A 279 -12.06 -5.60 19.33
CA ASP A 279 -11.84 -5.47 17.87
C ASP A 279 -11.21 -6.73 17.22
N GLY A 280 -11.71 -7.89 17.63
CA GLY A 280 -11.22 -9.20 17.18
C GLY A 280 -9.90 -9.65 17.81
N LEU A 281 -9.27 -8.85 18.69
CA LEU A 281 -8.12 -9.25 19.50
C LEU A 281 -8.55 -10.03 20.73
N ILE A 282 -7.88 -11.14 21.02
CA ILE A 282 -8.11 -11.94 22.21
C ILE A 282 -7.07 -11.63 23.29
N CYS A 283 -7.44 -11.83 24.56
CA CYS A 283 -6.53 -11.79 25.70
C CYS A 283 -6.38 -13.21 26.26
N ALA A 284 -5.16 -13.72 26.36
CA ALA A 284 -4.92 -15.06 26.90
C ALA A 284 -3.71 -15.10 27.83
N ALA A 285 -3.77 -16.00 28.82
CA ALA A 285 -2.64 -16.32 29.67
C ALA A 285 -1.70 -17.28 28.94
N GLY A 286 -0.41 -16.96 28.83
CA GLY A 286 0.59 -17.84 28.21
C GLY A 286 0.28 -18.16 26.74
N MET A 287 -0.13 -17.13 25.98
CA MET A 287 -0.43 -17.26 24.55
C MET A 287 0.79 -17.82 23.81
N ALA A 288 0.57 -18.75 22.88
CA ALA A 288 1.64 -19.19 21.99
C ALA A 288 1.92 -18.10 20.95
N GLU A 289 3.19 -17.75 20.77
CA GLU A 289 3.61 -16.63 19.90
C GLU A 289 4.25 -17.17 18.62
N THR A 290 3.57 -18.09 17.94
CA THR A 290 4.09 -18.70 16.71
C THR A 290 4.16 -17.70 15.56
N PHE A 291 3.38 -16.63 15.62
CA PHE A 291 3.58 -15.40 14.87
C PHE A 291 4.03 -14.30 15.84
N HIS A 292 5.20 -13.71 15.58
CA HIS A 292 5.85 -12.78 16.48
C HIS A 292 6.56 -11.72 15.63
N VAL A 293 5.97 -10.53 15.54
CA VAL A 293 6.54 -9.38 14.82
C VAL A 293 6.31 -8.10 15.60
N HIS A 294 7.05 -7.05 15.24
CA HIS A 294 6.99 -5.75 15.90
C HIS A 294 6.68 -4.63 14.91
N SER A 295 6.00 -3.59 15.38
CA SER A 295 5.87 -2.30 14.70
C SER A 295 6.20 -1.18 15.68
N HIS A 296 6.43 0.04 15.20
CA HIS A 296 6.81 1.17 16.05
C HIS A 296 5.87 2.34 15.85
N VAL A 297 5.54 3.04 16.95
CA VAL A 297 4.77 4.28 16.94
C VAL A 297 5.55 5.39 17.62
N ALA A 298 5.70 6.51 16.91
CA ALA A 298 6.23 7.74 17.44
C ALA A 298 5.18 8.85 17.37
N ILE A 299 5.01 9.61 18.46
CA ILE A 299 4.09 10.74 18.51
C ILE A 299 4.88 12.00 18.82
N PHE A 300 4.87 12.95 17.89
CA PHE A 300 5.47 14.26 18.05
C PHE A 300 4.38 15.33 18.17
N LYS A 301 4.36 16.05 19.28
CA LYS A 301 3.53 17.25 19.47
C LYS A 301 4.40 18.49 19.47
N ASP A 302 4.24 19.34 18.46
CA ASP A 302 5.02 20.58 18.29
C ASP A 302 6.54 20.37 18.35
N GLY A 303 7.01 19.23 17.84
CA GLY A 303 8.42 18.82 17.86
C GLY A 303 8.88 18.11 19.14
N GLN A 304 8.04 18.03 20.18
CA GLN A 304 8.32 17.21 21.35
C GLN A 304 7.87 15.77 21.13
N TRP A 305 8.79 14.82 21.29
CA TRP A 305 8.47 13.40 21.26
C TRP A 305 7.77 12.99 22.55
N LEU A 306 6.55 12.48 22.44
CA LEU A 306 5.77 11.92 23.53
C LEU A 306 6.00 10.40 23.57
N ALA A 307 6.41 9.90 24.72
CA ALA A 307 6.60 8.48 24.93
C ALA A 307 5.26 7.74 24.84
N PHE A 308 5.22 6.64 24.10
CA PHE A 308 4.07 5.73 24.13
C PHE A 308 3.98 5.08 25.52
N PRO A 309 2.79 4.83 26.08
CA PRO A 309 2.67 4.18 27.38
C PRO A 309 3.11 2.71 27.33
N LYS A 310 3.77 2.24 28.39
CA LYS A 310 4.06 0.81 28.57
C LYS A 310 2.83 0.08 29.08
N ASN A 311 2.84 -1.25 29.01
CA ASN A 311 1.79 -2.13 29.51
C ASN A 311 0.40 -1.95 28.86
N VAL A 312 0.28 -1.22 27.74
CA VAL A 312 -0.93 -1.30 26.91
C VAL A 312 -1.11 -2.75 26.48
N GLY A 313 -2.31 -3.29 26.67
CA GLY A 313 -2.64 -4.68 26.35
C GLY A 313 -2.10 -5.73 27.32
N ILE A 314 -1.44 -5.33 28.42
CA ILE A 314 -0.94 -6.27 29.45
C ILE A 314 -1.78 -6.15 30.71
N LEU A 315 -2.42 -7.25 31.10
CA LEU A 315 -3.20 -7.36 32.32
C LEU A 315 -2.55 -8.37 33.27
N SER A 316 -2.91 -8.35 34.55
CA SER A 316 -2.38 -9.31 35.53
C SER A 316 -2.72 -10.76 35.20
N SER A 317 -3.79 -11.00 34.43
CA SER A 317 -4.30 -12.32 34.08
C SER A 317 -3.98 -12.78 32.66
N CYS A 318 -3.67 -11.86 31.73
CA CYS A 318 -3.49 -12.17 30.31
C CYS A 318 -2.81 -11.03 29.55
N ASN A 319 -2.28 -11.34 28.36
CA ASN A 319 -1.84 -10.36 27.37
C ASN A 319 -2.78 -10.42 26.16
N TYR A 320 -3.09 -9.25 25.59
CA TYR A 320 -3.67 -9.19 24.26
C TYR A 320 -2.62 -9.52 23.20
N GLU A 321 -3.09 -10.04 22.05
CA GLU A 321 -2.22 -10.35 20.89
C GLU A 321 -1.41 -9.15 20.42
N THR A 322 -1.89 -7.93 20.67
CA THR A 322 -1.08 -6.72 20.50
C THR A 322 -0.88 -6.00 21.82
N HIS A 323 0.35 -5.65 22.15
CA HIS A 323 0.66 -4.99 23.42
C HIS A 323 2.00 -4.25 23.38
N THR A 324 2.33 -3.56 24.47
CA THR A 324 3.61 -2.86 24.66
C THR A 324 4.24 -3.28 25.97
N HIS A 325 5.55 -3.56 25.98
CA HIS A 325 6.27 -3.84 27.22
C HIS A 325 6.86 -2.61 27.90
N ASP A 326 7.17 -1.57 27.12
CA ASP A 326 7.92 -0.41 27.59
C ASP A 326 7.48 0.88 26.89
N ASN A 327 8.17 1.99 27.18
CA ASN A 327 7.81 3.31 26.70
C ASN A 327 8.59 3.70 25.42
N THR A 328 9.15 2.73 24.69
CA THR A 328 9.87 2.99 23.44
C THR A 328 8.95 3.27 22.26
N GLY A 329 7.69 2.83 22.34
CA GLY A 329 6.74 2.85 21.22
C GLY A 329 6.74 1.58 20.38
N ILE A 330 7.48 0.54 20.76
CA ILE A 330 7.38 -0.77 20.12
C ILE A 330 6.04 -1.41 20.49
N ILE A 331 5.30 -1.76 19.44
CA ILE A 331 4.07 -2.53 19.47
C ILE A 331 4.43 -3.97 19.12
N HIS A 332 4.13 -4.89 20.02
CA HIS A 332 4.28 -6.32 19.86
C HIS A 332 3.04 -6.90 19.20
N ILE A 333 3.21 -7.82 18.26
CA ILE A 333 2.17 -8.66 17.68
C ILE A 333 2.59 -10.11 17.88
N GLU A 334 2.01 -10.73 18.90
CA GLU A 334 2.42 -12.02 19.44
C GLU A 334 1.18 -12.92 19.55
N THR A 335 0.99 -13.81 18.59
CA THR A 335 -0.26 -14.58 18.42
C THR A 335 0.01 -15.99 17.90
N PRO A 336 -0.87 -16.98 18.19
CA PRO A 336 -0.75 -18.31 17.60
C PRO A 336 -1.05 -18.30 16.10
N ASN A 337 -1.89 -17.37 15.62
CA ASN A 337 -2.35 -17.35 14.24
C ASN A 337 -2.32 -15.93 13.68
N PHE A 338 -1.73 -15.78 12.50
CA PHE A 338 -1.72 -14.52 11.79
C PHE A 338 -3.14 -14.09 11.39
N LYS A 339 -3.40 -12.79 11.57
CA LYS A 339 -4.52 -12.04 11.03
C LYS A 339 -4.04 -10.65 10.64
N ASP A 340 -4.86 -9.89 9.93
CA ASP A 340 -4.55 -8.50 9.64
C ASP A 340 -4.67 -7.68 10.94
N PHE A 341 -3.53 -7.29 11.50
CA PHE A 341 -3.43 -6.40 12.65
C PHE A 341 -3.35 -4.94 12.22
N THR A 342 -4.04 -4.04 12.92
CA THR A 342 -4.07 -2.62 12.60
C THR A 342 -3.77 -1.74 13.80
N LEU A 343 -3.31 -0.52 13.54
CA LEU A 343 -3.07 0.47 14.58
C LEU A 343 -4.36 0.82 15.36
N GLY A 344 -5.53 0.76 14.70
CA GLY A 344 -6.82 0.97 15.35
C GLY A 344 -7.05 0.00 16.51
N GLN A 345 -6.73 -1.28 16.33
CA GLN A 345 -6.90 -2.30 17.37
C GLN A 345 -6.04 -2.02 18.61
N VAL A 346 -4.81 -1.52 18.42
CA VAL A 346 -3.93 -1.12 19.53
C VAL A 346 -4.56 0.02 20.33
N PHE A 347 -5.10 1.02 19.64
CA PHE A 347 -5.76 2.17 20.27
C PHE A 347 -7.07 1.79 20.95
N ASP A 348 -7.80 0.79 20.43
CA ASP A 348 -9.00 0.26 21.07
C ASP A 348 -8.67 -0.54 22.33
N VAL A 349 -7.61 -1.38 22.30
CA VAL A 349 -7.10 -2.06 23.51
C VAL A 349 -6.60 -1.04 24.53
N TRP A 350 -5.89 -0.01 24.09
CA TRP A 350 -5.46 1.09 24.95
C TRP A 350 -6.65 1.87 25.53
N GLY A 351 -7.75 1.98 24.78
CA GLY A 351 -8.92 2.78 25.13
C GLY A 351 -8.73 4.26 24.84
N MET A 352 -8.03 4.59 23.77
CA MET A 352 -7.74 5.95 23.32
C MET A 352 -8.28 6.20 21.90
N PRO A 353 -8.78 7.41 21.59
CA PRO A 353 -9.27 7.70 20.25
C PRO A 353 -8.13 7.77 19.23
N LEU A 354 -8.41 7.28 18.01
CA LEU A 354 -7.54 7.42 16.85
C LEU A 354 -8.38 7.80 15.63
N SER A 355 -8.00 8.86 14.95
CA SER A 355 -8.59 9.33 13.69
C SER A 355 -7.61 10.27 12.98
N SER A 356 -7.96 10.74 11.78
CA SER A 356 -7.17 11.75 11.06
C SER A 356 -7.05 13.10 11.80
N THR A 357 -7.83 13.33 12.86
CA THR A 357 -7.85 14.59 13.61
C THR A 357 -7.62 14.42 15.12
N ASN A 358 -7.42 13.19 15.60
CA ASN A 358 -7.22 12.89 17.01
C ASN A 358 -6.29 11.69 17.19
N VAL A 359 -5.21 11.86 17.95
CA VAL A 359 -4.31 10.80 18.35
C VAL A 359 -4.23 10.80 19.87
N ALA A 360 -4.88 9.82 20.51
CA ALA A 360 -4.89 9.63 21.96
C ALA A 360 -5.34 10.87 22.77
N GLY A 361 -6.37 11.56 22.28
CA GLY A 361 -6.92 12.76 22.90
C GLY A 361 -6.24 14.06 22.47
N ILE A 362 -5.13 13.98 21.73
CA ILE A 362 -4.43 15.15 21.19
C ILE A 362 -5.00 15.49 19.81
N THR A 363 -5.50 16.71 19.67
CA THR A 363 -6.03 17.25 18.40
C THR A 363 -5.09 18.30 17.81
N GLY A 364 -5.18 18.52 16.50
CA GLY A 364 -4.44 19.57 15.80
C GLY A 364 -4.22 19.22 14.33
N ASP A 365 -3.22 19.84 13.71
CA ASP A 365 -2.78 19.48 12.36
C ASP A 365 -2.00 18.17 12.41
N ILE A 366 -2.64 17.07 12.04
CA ILE A 366 -2.06 15.73 12.09
C ILE A 366 -1.53 15.34 10.72
N VAL A 367 -0.26 14.92 10.69
CA VAL A 367 0.36 14.27 9.55
C VAL A 367 0.91 12.93 10.00
N VAL A 368 0.65 11.88 9.23
CA VAL A 368 1.13 10.54 9.50
C VAL A 368 2.14 10.15 8.44
N TYR A 369 3.28 9.63 8.88
CA TYR A 369 4.29 9.04 8.01
C TYR A 369 4.42 7.56 8.30
N ILE A 370 4.52 6.76 7.25
CA ILE A 370 4.88 5.35 7.34
C ILE A 370 6.28 5.19 6.76
N ASN A 371 7.13 4.46 7.48
CA ASN A 371 8.43 4.05 7.03
C ASN A 371 8.54 2.52 7.11
N ASP A 372 8.75 1.88 5.95
CA ASP A 372 9.05 0.45 5.87
C ASP A 372 10.55 0.29 5.51
N ASN A 373 11.41 0.39 6.53
CA ASN A 373 12.88 0.31 6.45
C ASN A 373 13.59 1.36 5.58
N GLY A 374 12.95 2.43 5.14
CA GLY A 374 13.53 3.43 4.22
C GLY A 374 12.57 3.78 3.08
N ASP A 375 11.58 2.92 2.85
CA ASP A 375 10.43 3.21 1.99
C ASP A 375 9.44 4.14 2.74
N VAL A 376 9.76 5.43 2.73
CA VAL A 376 9.02 6.46 3.47
C VAL A 376 7.93 7.12 2.63
N ARG A 377 6.79 7.39 3.27
CA ARG A 377 5.64 8.03 2.63
C ARG A 377 4.73 8.74 3.62
N ARG A 378 4.00 9.73 3.14
CA ARG A 378 2.86 10.28 3.89
C ARG A 378 1.69 9.30 3.78
N TYR A 379 1.00 9.07 4.89
CA TYR A 379 -0.25 8.33 4.91
C TYR A 379 -1.43 9.30 5.01
N THR A 380 -2.38 9.16 4.08
CA THR A 380 -3.53 10.06 3.91
C THR A 380 -4.88 9.38 4.17
N GLY A 381 -4.87 8.07 4.43
CA GLY A 381 -6.05 7.31 4.83
C GLY A 381 -6.40 7.47 6.31
N ASP A 382 -7.43 6.75 6.76
CA ASP A 382 -7.76 6.65 8.19
C ASP A 382 -6.63 5.94 8.95
N PRO A 383 -5.95 6.58 9.92
CA PRO A 383 -4.84 5.97 10.64
C PRO A 383 -5.21 4.71 11.41
N ARG A 384 -6.50 4.48 11.70
CA ARG A 384 -6.97 3.22 12.29
C ARG A 384 -6.70 2.03 11.38
N ASN A 385 -6.70 2.23 10.06
CA ASN A 385 -6.51 1.17 9.07
C ASN A 385 -5.04 0.89 8.73
N ILE A 386 -4.08 1.53 9.39
CA ILE A 386 -2.65 1.28 9.14
C ILE A 386 -2.32 -0.15 9.57
N PRO A 387 -1.90 -1.03 8.65
CA PRO A 387 -1.51 -2.39 9.01
C PRO A 387 -0.23 -2.39 9.85
N LEU A 388 -0.18 -3.23 10.88
CA LEU A 388 1.00 -3.47 11.70
C LEU A 388 1.79 -4.63 11.11
N THR A 389 2.78 -4.29 10.30
CA THR A 389 3.70 -5.24 9.69
C THR A 389 5.08 -5.15 10.34
N SER A 390 5.86 -6.23 10.22
CA SER A 390 7.20 -6.30 10.82
C SER A 390 8.04 -5.07 10.47
N LEU A 391 8.56 -4.42 11.51
CA LEU A 391 9.47 -3.27 11.49
C LEU A 391 8.95 -2.02 10.76
N ARG A 392 7.63 -1.91 10.62
CA ARG A 392 7.01 -0.66 10.19
C ARG A 392 7.12 0.39 11.29
N ASP A 393 7.66 1.56 10.96
CA ASP A 393 7.57 2.75 11.81
C ASP A 393 6.39 3.63 11.38
N ILE A 394 5.63 4.11 12.36
CA ILE A 394 4.49 5.01 12.18
C ILE A 394 4.78 6.28 12.98
N THR A 395 5.00 7.39 12.30
CA THR A 395 5.25 8.69 12.95
C THR A 395 4.03 9.59 12.81
N PHE A 396 3.46 9.98 13.94
CA PHE A 396 2.48 11.05 14.04
C PHE A 396 3.20 12.37 14.32
N GLN A 397 2.99 13.34 13.43
CA GLN A 397 3.29 14.74 13.66
C GLN A 397 1.99 15.46 13.99
N ILE A 398 1.95 16.21 15.09
CA ILE A 398 0.80 16.99 15.53
C ILE A 398 1.24 18.45 15.74
N GLY A 399 0.64 19.37 14.98
CA GLY A 399 0.98 20.79 15.03
C GLY A 399 2.24 21.12 14.21
N LYS A 400 3.31 21.59 14.87
CA LYS A 400 4.52 22.06 14.16
C LYS A 400 5.08 21.00 13.19
N PRO A 401 5.33 21.37 11.91
CA PRO A 401 5.97 20.48 10.95
C PRO A 401 7.34 19.96 11.41
N LEU A 402 7.55 18.65 11.24
CA LEU A 402 8.85 18.02 11.41
C LEU A 402 9.73 18.36 10.21
N THR A 403 10.96 18.79 10.48
CA THR A 403 11.98 19.03 9.43
C THR A 403 12.78 17.78 9.11
N THR A 404 12.79 16.80 10.01
CA THR A 404 13.39 15.47 9.82
C THR A 404 12.52 14.40 10.45
N LEU A 405 12.59 13.18 9.92
CA LEU A 405 12.00 12.00 10.52
C LEU A 405 13.03 11.25 11.36
N PRO A 406 12.62 10.62 12.48
CA PRO A 406 13.50 9.82 13.32
C PRO A 406 14.00 8.56 12.59
N THR A 407 15.21 8.12 12.94
CA THR A 407 15.81 6.86 12.50
C THR A 407 15.99 5.96 13.71
N TYR A 408 15.71 4.67 13.57
CA TYR A 408 15.68 3.73 14.69
C TYR A 408 16.72 2.61 14.54
N SER A 409 17.35 2.25 15.66
CA SER A 409 18.02 0.95 15.82
C SER A 409 17.14 0.09 16.71
N TRP A 410 16.57 -0.96 16.12
CA TRP A 410 15.75 -1.93 16.83
C TRP A 410 16.63 -2.88 17.64
N TYR A 411 16.17 -3.31 18.83
CA TYR A 411 16.91 -4.29 19.61
C TYR A 411 16.82 -5.71 19.03
N GLU A 412 15.88 -5.94 18.12
CA GLU A 412 15.71 -7.21 17.43
C GLU A 412 16.41 -7.21 16.07
N PRO A 413 16.94 -8.37 15.64
CA PRO A 413 17.45 -8.53 14.28
C PRO A 413 16.35 -8.21 13.26
N GLN A 414 16.70 -7.42 12.23
CA GLN A 414 15.79 -7.03 11.16
C GLN A 414 15.56 -8.11 10.11
#